data_AF-A0A3D1Q857-F1
#
_entry.id   AF-A0A3D1Q857-F1
#
_cell.length_a   1.000
_cell.length_b   1.000
_cell.length_c   1.000
_cell.angle_alpha   90.00
_cell.angle_beta   90.00
_cell.angle_gamma   90.00
#
_symmetry.space_group_name_H-M   'P 1'
#
loop_
_entity.id
_entity.type
_entity.pdbx_description
1 polymer ?
#
loop_
_entity_poly.entity_id
_entity_poly.type
_entity_poly.pdbx_seq_one_letter_code
_entity_poly.pdbx_strand_id
1 'polypeptide(L)' 'PSGLWSFTVGSKQHDPRRPVTHYREGCKYYNPQVHEAAFELPGFVRRIIEE' A
#
# COMPACT_ATOMS: atom_id res chain seq x y z
N PRO A 1 15.32 3.97 16.74
CA PRO A 1 14.63 4.76 15.69
C PRO A 1 13.60 3.89 14.96
N SER A 2 12.38 3.81 15.48
CA SER A 2 11.27 3.02 14.91
C SER A 2 10.62 3.74 13.72
N GLY A 3 11.43 4.05 12.70
CA GLY A 3 11.06 4.88 11.56
C GLY A 3 9.91 4.27 10.76
N LEU A 4 8.71 4.81 10.94
CA LEU A 4 7.59 4.60 10.05
C LEU A 4 7.85 5.40 8.77
N TRP A 5 8.18 4.69 7.70
CA TRP A 5 8.21 5.25 6.34
C TRP A 5 6.86 4.94 5.71
N SER A 6 6.14 5.98 5.32
CA SER A 6 4.84 5.85 4.65
C SER A 6 4.85 6.67 3.37
N PHE A 7 4.01 6.26 2.42
CA PHE A 7 3.79 6.96 1.17
C PHE A 7 2.32 7.32 1.07
N THR A 8 2.02 8.53 0.62
CA THR A 8 0.65 8.95 0.31
C THR A 8 0.40 8.77 -1.18
N VAL A 9 -0.68 8.08 -1.53
CA VAL A 9 -1.06 7.81 -2.92
C VAL A 9 -2.46 8.34 -3.18
N GLY A 10 -2.62 9.10 -4.26
CA GLY A 10 -3.91 9.62 -4.71
C GLY A 10 -4.12 9.33 -6.20
N SER A 11 -5.37 9.10 -6.59
CA SER A 11 -5.75 8.77 -7.96
C SER A 11 -7.09 9.40 -8.32
N LYS A 12 -7.25 9.82 -9.57
CA LYS A 12 -8.49 10.43 -10.09
C LYS A 12 -9.48 9.42 -10.69
N GLN A 13 -9.00 8.24 -11.07
CA GLN A 13 -9.77 7.30 -11.90
C GLN A 13 -9.69 5.85 -11.40
N HIS A 14 -8.52 5.41 -10.92
CA HIS A 14 -8.28 4.03 -10.53
C HIS A 14 -8.11 3.88 -9.02
N ASP A 15 -8.60 2.79 -8.43
CA ASP A 15 -8.35 2.48 -7.02
C ASP A 15 -6.88 2.05 -6.83
N PRO A 16 -6.03 2.83 -6.14
CA PRO A 16 -4.62 2.51 -5.98
C PRO A 16 -4.36 1.24 -5.18
N ARG A 17 -5.34 0.74 -4.41
CA ARG A 17 -5.23 -0.48 -3.62
C ARG A 17 -5.25 -1.73 -4.49
N ARG A 18 -5.79 -1.64 -5.71
CA ARG A 18 -5.94 -2.77 -6.62
C ARG A 18 -4.75 -2.83 -7.57
N PRO A 19 -3.98 -3.93 -7.61
CA PRO A 19 -2.90 -4.07 -8.58
C PRO A 19 -3.47 -4.15 -10.00
N VAL A 20 -2.99 -3.28 -10.90
CA VAL A 20 -3.50 -3.16 -12.28
C VAL A 20 -2.60 -3.88 -13.29
N THR A 21 -1.36 -4.19 -12.91
CA THR A 21 -0.34 -4.72 -13.81
C THR A 21 -0.08 -6.20 -13.55
N HIS A 22 0.35 -6.91 -14.59
CA HIS A 22 0.89 -8.26 -14.44
C HIS A 22 2.26 -8.20 -13.75
N TYR A 23 2.39 -8.96 -12.67
CA TYR A 23 3.63 -9.16 -11.94
C TYR A 23 4.77 -9.56 -12.88
N ARG A 24 5.93 -8.91 -12.74
CA ARG A 24 7.16 -9.31 -13.44
C ARG A 24 7.91 -10.34 -12.60
N GLU A 25 8.16 -11.50 -13.19
CA GLU A 25 9.03 -12.50 -12.59
C GLU A 25 10.43 -11.93 -12.31
N GLY A 26 10.99 -12.25 -11.15
CA GLY A 26 12.32 -11.79 -10.72
C GLY A 26 12.33 -10.57 -9.78
N CYS A 27 11.17 -9.99 -9.43
CA CYS A 27 11.09 -9.00 -8.36
C CYS A 27 11.44 -9.61 -6.99
N LYS A 28 12.36 -8.98 -6.26
CA LYS A 28 12.82 -9.45 -4.93
C LYS A 28 11.86 -9.15 -3.77
N TYR A 29 10.93 -8.21 -3.94
CA TYR A 29 10.08 -7.69 -2.86
C TYR A 29 8.61 -7.56 -3.28
N TYR A 30 8.37 -6.83 -4.37
CA TYR A 30 7.01 -6.60 -4.86
C TYR A 30 6.36 -7.88 -5.37
N ASN A 31 5.12 -8.11 -4.95
CA ASN A 31 4.14 -9.00 -5.58
C ASN A 31 2.72 -8.44 -5.31
N PRO A 32 1.66 -8.92 -5.99
CA PRO A 32 0.31 -8.40 -5.82
C PRO A 32 -0.20 -8.44 -4.38
N GLN A 33 0.17 -9.45 -3.60
CA GLN A 33 -0.25 -9.58 -2.21
C GLN A 33 0.43 -8.55 -1.30
N VAL A 34 1.72 -8.27 -1.53
CA VAL A 34 2.47 -7.21 -0.83
C VAL A 34 1.90 -5.84 -1.17
N HIS A 35 1.46 -5.63 -2.42
CA HIS A 35 0.78 -4.40 -2.83
C HIS A 35 -0.48 -4.17 -2.01
N GLU A 36 -1.38 -5.16 -1.95
CA GLU A 36 -2.63 -5.05 -1.19
C GLU A 36 -2.36 -4.85 0.31
N ALA A 37 -1.44 -5.62 0.88
CA ALA A 37 -1.05 -5.51 2.29
C ALA A 37 -0.46 -4.13 2.66
N ALA A 38 0.15 -3.41 1.72
CA ALA A 38 0.70 -2.07 1.97
C ALA A 38 -0.39 -1.02 2.30
N PHE A 39 -1.65 -1.30 1.96
CA PHE A 39 -2.79 -0.45 2.30
C PHE A 39 -3.51 -0.89 3.58
N GLU A 40 -3.14 -2.04 4.15
CA GLU A 40 -3.70 -2.52 5.41
C GLU A 40 -2.96 -1.90 6.59
N LEU A 41 -3.57 -0.86 7.17
CA LEU A 41 -2.97 -0.10 8.26
C LEU A 41 -3.29 -0.70 9.63
N PRO A 42 -2.36 -0.64 10.61
CA PRO A 42 -2.65 -0.93 12.00
C PRO A 42 -3.79 -0.06 12.54
N GLY A 43 -4.59 -0.60 13.45
CA GLY A 43 -5.81 0.08 13.93
C GLY A 43 -5.60 1.46 14.55
N PHE A 44 -4.43 1.73 15.15
CA PHE A 44 -4.12 3.08 15.66
C PHE A 44 -3.87 4.08 14.53
N VAL A 45 -3.25 3.66 13.43
CA VAL A 45 -3.01 4.53 12.26
C VAL A 45 -4.32 4.84 11.54
N ARG A 46 -5.22 3.84 11.40
CA ARG A 46 -6.56 4.07 10.82
C ARG A 46 -7.33 5.15 11.58
N ARG A 47 -7.34 5.07 12.91
CA ARG A 47 -8.00 6.08 13.75
C ARG A 47 -7.44 7.49 13.53
N ILE A 48 -6.12 7.63 13.41
CA ILE A 48 -5.48 8.94 13.17
C ILE A 48 -5.91 9.57 11.84
N ILE A 49 -6.19 8.77 10.80
CA ILE A 49 -6.56 9.28 9.47
C ILE A 49 -8.07 9.40 9.22
N GLU A 50 -8.89 8.88 10.14
CA GLU A 50 -10.36 8.96 10.10
C GLU A 50 -10.93 10.11 10.95
N GLU A 51 -10.12 10.70 11.83
CA GLU A 51 -10.41 11.97 12.53
C GLU A 51 -10.28 13.17 11.60
#